data_AF-A0A944WJT0-F1
#
_entry.id   AF-A0A944WJT0-F1
#
_cell.length_a   1.000
_cell.length_b   1.000
_cell.length_c   1.000
_cell.angle_alpha   90.00
_cell.angle_beta   90.00
_cell.angle_gamma   90.00
#
_symmetry.space_group_name_H-M   'P 1'
#
loop_
_entity.id
_entity.type
_entity.pdbx_description
1 polymer ?
#
loop_
_entity_poly.entity_id
_entity_poly.type
_entity_poly.pdbx_seq_one_letter_code
_entity_poly.pdbx_strand_id
1 'polypeptide(L)'
;FGVENLERAFQNCPEGVTRTAHMCCGYPDVIDAVDYPKAPRESYSQIADAMEDSSVMALSLEDAHRYNDLSLLEHFKTTTIIFGVVAIAKSRVEAVEEIRKRLMDALEHIDANRLIAAPDCGLGILGRELAVQKMKNLCAAAHSIET
;
A
#
# COMPACT_ATOMS: atom_id res chain seq x y z
N PHE A 1 19.88 -4.19 10.52
CA PHE A 1 19.65 -5.57 10.05
C PHE A 1 18.56 -5.70 8.99
N GLY A 2 17.32 -5.21 9.20
CA GLY A 2 16.22 -5.37 8.23
C GLY A 2 16.56 -4.84 6.82
N VAL A 3 16.80 -3.54 6.71
CA VAL A 3 17.20 -2.88 5.44
C VAL A 3 18.50 -3.46 4.88
N GLU A 4 19.50 -3.69 5.72
CA GLU A 4 20.77 -4.32 5.30
C GLU A 4 20.56 -5.70 4.62
N ASN A 5 19.63 -6.52 5.12
CA ASN A 5 19.30 -7.80 4.49
C ASN A 5 18.48 -7.62 3.20
N LEU A 6 17.65 -6.57 3.12
CA LEU A 6 16.96 -6.19 1.90
C LEU A 6 17.95 -5.80 0.80
N GLU A 7 18.99 -5.03 1.14
CA GLU A 7 20.08 -4.68 0.21
C GLU A 7 20.78 -5.93 -0.34
N ARG A 8 21.00 -6.94 0.52
CA ARG A 8 21.56 -8.22 0.08
C ARG A 8 20.62 -8.97 -0.86
N ALA A 9 19.31 -8.91 -0.64
CA ALA A 9 18.32 -9.57 -1.50
C ALA A 9 18.28 -8.95 -2.91
N PHE A 10 18.56 -7.64 -3.02
CA PHE A 10 18.66 -6.93 -4.29
C PHE A 10 20.08 -6.81 -4.85
N GLN A 11 21.06 -7.48 -4.24
CA GLN A 11 22.43 -7.44 -4.71
C GLN A 11 22.52 -7.93 -6.17
N ASN A 12 23.18 -7.14 -7.02
CA ASN A 12 23.30 -7.40 -8.46
C ASN A 12 21.97 -7.44 -9.23
N CYS A 13 20.89 -6.89 -8.66
CA CYS A 13 19.66 -6.67 -9.40
C CYS A 13 19.94 -5.72 -10.58
N PRO A 14 19.59 -6.10 -11.83
CA PRO A 14 19.87 -5.26 -13.00
C PRO A 14 19.23 -3.87 -12.90
N GLU A 15 19.86 -2.84 -13.47
CA GLU A 15 19.38 -1.45 -13.40
C GLU A 15 17.96 -1.25 -13.96
N GLY A 16 17.55 -2.07 -14.93
CA GLY A 16 16.22 -2.00 -15.52
C GLY A 16 15.10 -2.65 -14.69
N VAL A 17 15.40 -3.21 -13.52
CA VAL A 17 14.42 -3.86 -12.65
C VAL A 17 13.99 -2.91 -11.53
N THR A 18 12.69 -2.66 -11.44
CA THR A 18 12.11 -1.93 -10.31
C THR A 18 12.16 -2.81 -9.06
N ARG A 19 13.04 -2.46 -8.12
CA ARG A 19 13.13 -3.13 -6.82
C ARG A 19 11.96 -2.70 -5.96
N THR A 20 11.08 -3.63 -5.63
CA THR A 20 9.84 -3.35 -4.91
C THR A 20 9.81 -4.11 -3.59
N ALA A 21 9.45 -3.42 -2.51
CA ALA A 21 9.17 -4.04 -1.22
C ALA A 21 7.67 -3.91 -0.89
N HIS A 22 7.10 -4.96 -0.30
CA HIS A 22 5.75 -4.91 0.24
C HIS A 22 5.81 -5.06 1.75
N MET A 23 5.25 -4.07 2.45
CA MET A 23 5.23 -4.03 3.90
C MET A 23 3.76 -3.93 4.34
N CYS A 24 3.22 -5.01 4.90
CA CYS A 24 1.88 -5.03 5.46
C CYS A 24 1.90 -5.26 6.97
N CYS A 25 0.81 -4.91 7.64
CA CYS A 25 0.70 -4.99 9.09
C CYS A 25 0.10 -6.32 9.58
N GLY A 26 0.10 -7.35 8.74
CA GLY A 26 -0.40 -8.69 9.05
C GLY A 26 -1.67 -9.06 8.29
N TYR A 27 -1.81 -10.37 8.06
CA TYR A 27 -2.87 -10.97 7.27
C TYR A 27 -3.78 -11.82 8.15
N PRO A 28 -5.07 -11.48 8.31
CA PRO A 28 -6.00 -12.28 9.11
C PRO A 28 -6.16 -13.70 8.56
N ASP A 29 -6.49 -14.64 9.44
CA ASP A 29 -6.82 -16.03 9.10
C ASP A 29 -8.26 -16.19 8.59
N VAL A 30 -9.15 -15.27 8.95
CA VAL A 30 -10.55 -15.23 8.51
C VAL A 30 -10.97 -13.85 8.01
N ILE A 31 -11.95 -13.84 7.10
CA ILE A 31 -12.61 -12.60 6.64
C ILE A 31 -13.46 -12.03 7.79
N ASP A 32 -13.51 -10.72 7.90
CA ASP A 32 -14.33 -9.99 8.88
C ASP A 32 -13.96 -10.27 10.35
N ALA A 33 -12.72 -10.72 10.60
CA ALA A 33 -12.15 -10.74 11.94
C ALA A 33 -12.35 -9.37 12.62
N VAL A 34 -12.80 -9.44 13.86
CA VAL A 34 -12.95 -8.28 14.76
C VAL A 34 -11.69 -8.22 15.62
N ASP A 35 -11.13 -7.03 15.79
CA ASP A 35 -9.95 -6.77 16.63
C ASP A 35 -8.71 -7.62 16.31
N TYR A 36 -8.50 -7.96 15.04
CA TYR A 36 -7.30 -8.67 14.60
C TYR A 36 -6.03 -7.86 14.94
N PRO A 37 -5.04 -8.44 15.64
CA PRO A 37 -3.84 -7.72 16.02
C PRO A 37 -2.99 -7.42 14.79
N LYS A 38 -2.81 -6.13 14.52
CA LYS A 38 -1.88 -5.63 13.50
C LYS A 38 -0.65 -5.03 14.16
N ALA A 39 0.42 -4.87 13.38
CA ALA A 39 1.60 -4.13 13.82
C ALA A 39 1.20 -2.75 14.40
N PRO A 40 1.99 -2.18 15.34
CA PRO A 40 1.73 -0.84 15.89
C PRO A 40 1.55 0.21 14.79
N ARG A 41 0.72 1.24 15.01
CA ARG A 41 0.39 2.25 13.98
C ARG A 41 1.61 3.04 13.54
N GLU A 42 2.50 3.31 14.48
CA GLU A 42 3.74 4.04 14.32
C GLU A 42 4.83 3.27 13.55
N SER A 43 4.61 1.97 13.26
CA SER A 43 5.64 1.11 12.66
C SER A 43 6.13 1.64 11.32
N TYR A 44 5.23 2.16 10.46
CA TYR A 44 5.65 2.73 9.17
C TYR A 44 6.48 3.99 9.36
N SER A 45 6.04 4.92 10.21
CA SER A 45 6.79 6.17 10.47
C SER A 45 8.17 5.89 11.05
N GLN A 46 8.32 4.86 11.89
CA GLN A 46 9.61 4.47 12.48
C GLN A 46 10.64 3.96 11.46
N ILE A 47 10.21 3.49 10.29
CA ILE A 47 11.08 2.90 9.26
C ILE A 47 11.03 3.63 7.93
N ALA A 48 10.18 4.65 7.77
CA ALA A 48 9.98 5.36 6.51
C ALA A 48 11.28 5.95 5.96
N ASP A 49 12.02 6.69 6.79
CA ASP A 49 13.30 7.29 6.38
C ASP A 49 14.33 6.24 5.98
N ALA A 50 14.43 5.15 6.75
CA ALA A 50 15.35 4.06 6.44
C ALA A 50 14.98 3.31 5.14
N MET A 51 13.70 3.28 4.77
CA MET A 51 13.24 2.71 3.51
C MET A 51 13.44 3.67 2.33
N GLU A 52 13.24 4.97 2.52
CA GLU A 52 13.58 6.00 1.51
C GLU A 52 15.07 6.01 1.19
N ASP A 53 15.92 5.83 2.21
CA ASP A 53 17.39 5.76 2.03
C ASP A 53 17.88 4.41 1.45
N SER A 54 16.98 3.44 1.24
CA SER A 54 17.32 2.10 0.73
C SER A 54 17.40 2.03 -0.80
N SER A 55 17.79 0.89 -1.35
CA SER A 55 17.76 0.66 -2.80
C SER A 55 16.36 0.37 -3.38
N VAL A 56 15.32 0.30 -2.54
CA VAL A 56 13.93 0.11 -2.96
C VAL A 56 13.46 1.30 -3.79
N MET A 57 12.85 1.00 -4.93
CA MET A 57 12.31 2.01 -5.84
C MET A 57 10.80 2.16 -5.72
N ALA A 58 10.10 1.11 -5.28
CA ALA A 58 8.68 1.15 -4.99
C ALA A 58 8.35 0.44 -3.67
N LEU A 59 7.55 1.08 -2.84
CA LEU A 59 7.17 0.58 -1.53
C LEU A 59 5.65 0.46 -1.42
N SER A 60 5.16 -0.74 -1.11
CA SER A 60 3.73 -0.97 -0.86
C SER A 60 3.40 -0.86 0.62
N LEU A 61 2.39 -0.05 0.91
CA LEU A 61 1.89 0.27 2.26
C LEU A 61 0.40 -0.07 2.37
N GLU A 62 0.02 -0.72 3.46
CA GLU A 62 -1.39 -0.94 3.84
C GLU A 62 -2.02 0.35 4.41
N ASP A 63 -3.26 0.68 4.02
CA ASP A 63 -3.99 1.84 4.55
C ASP A 63 -5.49 1.56 4.79
N ALA A 64 -6.19 0.86 3.89
CA ALA A 64 -7.66 0.75 3.95
C ALA A 64 -8.20 0.00 5.17
N HIS A 65 -7.50 -1.01 5.67
CA HIS A 65 -7.89 -1.68 6.91
C HIS A 65 -7.83 -0.75 8.12
N ARG A 66 -6.85 0.15 8.15
CA ARG A 66 -6.63 1.10 9.24
C ARG A 66 -5.81 2.29 8.72
N TYR A 67 -6.50 3.39 8.45
CA TYR A 67 -5.91 4.58 7.86
C TYR A 67 -4.66 5.06 8.62
N ASN A 68 -3.61 5.30 7.84
CA ASN A 68 -2.42 5.99 8.29
C ASN A 68 -2.67 7.51 8.34
N ASP A 69 -1.83 8.19 9.11
CA ASP A 69 -1.59 9.61 8.90
C ASP A 69 -0.89 9.79 7.55
N LEU A 70 -1.47 10.60 6.67
CA LEU A 70 -0.96 10.77 5.31
C LEU A 70 0.33 11.60 5.25
N SER A 71 0.68 12.31 6.32
CA SER A 71 2.01 12.94 6.45
C SER A 71 3.14 11.91 6.35
N LEU A 72 2.86 10.61 6.58
CA LEU A 72 3.77 9.50 6.31
C LEU A 72 4.31 9.53 4.88
N LEU A 73 3.48 9.88 3.90
CA LEU A 73 3.86 9.89 2.49
C LEU A 73 4.94 10.94 2.19
N GLU A 74 4.99 12.01 3.00
CA GLU A 74 5.98 13.07 2.84
C GLU A 74 7.41 12.61 3.14
N HIS A 75 7.60 11.49 3.85
CA HIS A 75 8.93 10.93 4.07
C HIS A 75 9.57 10.40 2.77
N PHE A 76 8.74 10.03 1.78
CA PHE A 76 9.20 9.43 0.54
C PHE A 76 9.34 10.49 -0.54
N LYS A 77 10.57 10.89 -0.85
CA LYS A 77 10.87 11.97 -1.81
C LYS A 77 11.12 11.43 -3.21
N THR A 78 11.65 10.22 -3.31
CA THR A 78 12.02 9.57 -4.56
C THR A 78 11.30 8.25 -4.76
N THR A 79 10.97 7.55 -3.68
CA THR A 79 10.28 6.26 -3.74
C THR A 79 8.86 6.41 -4.30
N THR A 80 8.48 5.48 -5.17
CA THR A 80 7.09 5.30 -5.62
C THR A 80 6.30 4.56 -4.55
N ILE A 81 5.15 5.09 -4.14
CA ILE A 81 4.28 4.45 -3.15
C ILE A 81 3.14 3.69 -3.83
N ILE A 82 3.07 2.40 -3.53
CA ILE A 82 1.96 1.51 -3.89
C ILE A 82 0.98 1.52 -2.70
N PHE A 83 -0.05 2.36 -2.78
CA PHE A 83 -0.91 2.72 -1.67
C PHE A 83 -2.16 1.85 -1.58
N GLY A 84 -2.29 1.12 -0.47
CA GLY A 84 -3.36 0.16 -0.19
C GLY A 84 -4.69 0.82 0.17
N VAL A 85 -5.58 1.00 -0.79
CA VAL A 85 -6.89 1.66 -0.63
C VAL A 85 -8.08 0.69 -0.72
N VAL A 86 -7.80 -0.62 -0.66
CA VAL A 86 -8.82 -1.69 -0.61
C VAL A 86 -8.46 -2.68 0.50
N ALA A 87 -9.39 -2.88 1.44
CA ALA A 87 -9.20 -3.82 2.53
C ALA A 87 -9.34 -5.26 2.02
N ILE A 88 -8.34 -6.09 2.35
CA ILE A 88 -8.20 -7.45 1.80
C ILE A 88 -8.83 -8.55 2.64
N ALA A 89 -9.28 -8.25 3.86
CA ALA A 89 -9.89 -9.23 4.78
C ALA A 89 -11.27 -8.75 5.27
N LYS A 90 -12.00 -8.03 4.41
CA LYS A 90 -13.36 -7.54 4.68
C LYS A 90 -14.31 -7.95 3.56
N SER A 91 -15.49 -8.46 3.90
CA SER A 91 -16.55 -8.78 2.93
C SER A 91 -17.18 -7.54 2.30
N ARG A 92 -17.18 -6.43 3.04
CA ARG A 92 -17.60 -5.11 2.54
C ARG A 92 -16.77 -4.71 1.32
N VAL A 93 -17.45 -4.28 0.26
CA VAL A 93 -16.83 -3.68 -0.92
C VAL A 93 -16.80 -2.16 -0.75
N GLU A 94 -15.62 -1.57 -0.85
CA GLU A 94 -15.39 -0.13 -0.79
C GLU A 94 -16.05 0.54 -1.99
N ALA A 95 -16.69 1.69 -1.77
CA ALA A 95 -17.29 2.45 -2.86
C ALA A 95 -16.21 3.12 -3.72
N VAL A 96 -16.47 3.30 -5.01
CA VAL A 96 -15.55 4.01 -5.93
C VAL A 96 -15.19 5.39 -5.38
N GLU A 97 -16.17 6.14 -4.87
CA GLU A 97 -15.95 7.50 -4.34
C GLU A 97 -15.12 7.50 -3.05
N GLU A 98 -15.24 6.45 -2.22
CA GLU A 98 -14.43 6.30 -1.00
C GLU A 98 -12.95 6.10 -1.36
N ILE A 99 -12.68 5.21 -2.31
CA ILE A 99 -11.32 4.96 -2.82
C ILE A 99 -10.77 6.22 -3.48
N ARG A 100 -11.55 6.86 -4.35
CA ARG A 100 -11.17 8.10 -5.05
C ARG A 100 -10.83 9.20 -4.06
N LYS A 101 -11.68 9.44 -3.07
CA LYS A 101 -11.43 10.44 -2.02
C LYS A 101 -10.12 10.16 -1.31
N ARG A 102 -9.88 8.91 -0.89
CA ARG A 102 -8.66 8.56 -0.16
C ARG A 102 -7.40 8.73 -1.00
N LEU A 103 -7.47 8.43 -2.31
CA LEU A 103 -6.38 8.69 -3.25
C LEU A 103 -6.13 10.19 -3.45
N MET A 104 -7.18 11.02 -3.56
CA MET A 104 -7.02 12.47 -3.65
C MET A 104 -6.40 13.05 -2.37
N ASP A 105 -6.86 12.61 -1.20
CA ASP A 105 -6.26 13.01 0.08
C ASP A 105 -4.75 12.64 0.09
N ALA A 106 -4.36 11.45 -0.40
CA ALA A 106 -2.96 11.03 -0.48
C ALA A 106 -2.12 11.89 -1.44
N LEU A 107 -2.70 12.32 -2.57
CA LEU A 107 -2.04 13.20 -3.55
C LEU A 107 -1.72 14.60 -3.02
N GLU A 108 -2.29 15.01 -1.88
CA GLU A 108 -1.87 16.24 -1.18
C GLU A 108 -0.48 16.10 -0.53
N HIS A 109 0.02 14.87 -0.37
CA HIS A 109 1.28 14.55 0.35
C HIS A 109 2.35 13.90 -0.54
N ILE A 110 2.03 13.50 -1.78
CA ILE A 110 2.96 12.87 -2.71
C ILE A 110 2.63 13.24 -4.16
N ASP A 111 3.67 13.34 -5.00
CA ASP A 111 3.50 13.62 -6.43
C ASP A 111 2.72 12.51 -7.13
N ALA A 112 1.81 12.88 -8.03
CA ALA A 112 0.93 11.93 -8.72
C ALA A 112 1.67 10.85 -9.51
N ASN A 113 2.82 11.19 -10.10
CA ASN A 113 3.65 10.23 -10.85
C ASN A 113 4.34 9.19 -9.96
N ARG A 114 4.31 9.35 -8.64
CA ARG A 114 4.88 8.42 -7.64
C ARG A 114 3.82 7.70 -6.82
N LEU A 115 2.53 7.84 -7.13
CA LEU A 115 1.44 7.15 -6.43
C LEU A 115 0.82 6.07 -7.32
N ILE A 116 0.76 4.83 -6.81
CA ILE A 116 0.10 3.69 -7.46
C ILE A 116 -1.03 3.20 -6.55
N ALA A 117 -2.27 3.22 -7.02
CA ALA A 117 -3.40 2.67 -6.28
C ALA A 117 -3.37 1.13 -6.24
N ALA A 118 -3.54 0.54 -5.05
CA ALA A 118 -3.45 -0.90 -4.83
C ALA A 118 -4.40 -1.40 -3.73
N PRO A 119 -4.62 -2.71 -3.60
CA PRO A 119 -5.13 -3.28 -2.35
C PRO A 119 -4.07 -3.32 -1.25
N ASP A 120 -4.50 -3.44 0.00
CA ASP A 120 -3.63 -3.48 1.19
C ASP A 120 -2.57 -4.60 1.16
N CYS A 121 -2.88 -5.74 0.53
CA CYS A 121 -2.02 -6.90 0.39
C CYS A 121 -2.59 -7.83 -0.70
N GLY A 122 -2.21 -9.11 -0.71
CA GLY A 122 -2.81 -10.12 -1.58
C GLY A 122 -4.29 -10.37 -1.30
N LEU A 123 -5.07 -10.65 -2.35
CA LEU A 123 -6.51 -10.91 -2.27
C LEU A 123 -6.85 -12.39 -2.04
N GLY A 124 -5.88 -13.22 -1.65
CA GLY A 124 -6.01 -14.68 -1.62
C GLY A 124 -7.09 -15.21 -0.66
N ILE A 125 -7.38 -14.48 0.42
CA ILE A 125 -8.47 -14.82 1.34
C ILE A 125 -9.85 -14.50 0.78
N LEU A 126 -9.93 -13.57 -0.18
CA LEU A 126 -11.19 -13.20 -0.80
C LEU A 126 -11.55 -14.24 -1.86
N GLY A 127 -12.82 -14.67 -1.85
CA GLY A 127 -13.36 -15.42 -2.98
C GLY A 127 -13.20 -14.62 -4.29
N ARG A 128 -13.00 -15.33 -5.41
CA ARG A 128 -12.69 -14.73 -6.72
C ARG A 128 -13.65 -13.61 -7.12
N GLU A 129 -14.95 -13.81 -6.91
CA GLU A 129 -15.98 -12.82 -7.28
C GLU A 129 -15.81 -11.51 -6.50
N LEU A 130 -15.62 -11.61 -5.19
CA LEU A 130 -15.42 -10.46 -4.32
C LEU A 130 -14.11 -9.73 -4.64
N ALA A 131 -13.03 -10.48 -4.88
CA ALA A 131 -11.74 -9.91 -5.30
C ALA A 131 -11.87 -9.12 -6.61
N VAL A 132 -12.54 -9.68 -7.62
CA VAL A 132 -12.78 -9.01 -8.90
C VAL A 132 -13.64 -7.76 -8.72
N GLN A 133 -14.68 -7.82 -7.89
CA GLN A 133 -15.56 -6.68 -7.64
C GLN A 133 -14.78 -5.52 -7.00
N LYS A 134 -13.98 -5.79 -5.96
CA LYS A 134 -13.14 -4.78 -5.30
C LYS A 134 -12.13 -4.18 -6.28
N MET A 135 -11.47 -5.00 -7.10
CA MET A 135 -10.51 -4.52 -8.10
C MET A 135 -11.16 -3.69 -9.20
N LYS A 136 -12.40 -3.98 -9.61
CA LYS A 136 -13.16 -3.12 -10.53
C LYS A 136 -13.38 -1.73 -9.93
N ASN A 137 -13.74 -1.65 -8.66
CA ASN A 137 -13.95 -0.36 -7.98
C ASN A 137 -12.64 0.42 -7.84
N LEU A 138 -11.54 -0.26 -7.48
CA LEU A 138 -10.21 0.34 -7.43
C LEU A 138 -9.81 0.95 -8.78
N CYS A 139 -9.92 0.16 -9.86
CA CYS A 139 -9.61 0.64 -11.20
C CYS A 139 -10.50 1.82 -11.60
N ALA A 140 -11.80 1.76 -11.34
CA ALA A 140 -12.72 2.86 -11.65
C ALA A 140 -12.35 4.15 -10.90
N ALA A 141 -12.00 4.03 -9.62
CA ALA A 141 -11.58 5.16 -8.79
C ALA A 141 -10.29 5.79 -9.33
N ALA A 142 -9.25 4.99 -9.59
CA ALA A 142 -7.98 5.47 -10.10
C ALA A 142 -8.12 6.20 -11.45
N HIS A 143 -8.91 5.65 -12.39
CA HIS A 143 -9.15 6.30 -13.69
C HIS A 143 -10.00 7.58 -13.61
N SER A 144 -10.71 7.81 -12.50
CA SER A 144 -11.54 9.00 -12.32
C SER A 144 -10.77 10.23 -11.84
N ILE A 145 -9.50 10.06 -11.45
CA ILE A 145 -8.65 11.14 -10.95
C ILE A 145 -7.93 11.77 -12.14
N GLU A 146 -8.11 13.08 -12.31
CA GLU A 146 -7.34 13.88 -13.25
C GLU A 146 -6.04 14.30 -12.55
N THR A 147 -4.90 13.85 -13.06
CA THR A 147 -3.55 14.09 -12.52
C THR A 147 -2.72 14.94 -13.44
#